data_AF-A0A2E0ANC0-F1
#
_entry.id   AF-A0A2E0ANC0-F1
#
_cell.length_a   1.000
_cell.length_b   1.000
_cell.length_c   1.000
_cell.angle_alpha   90.00
_cell.angle_beta   90.00
_cell.angle_gamma   90.00
#
_symmetry.space_group_name_H-M   'P 1'
#
loop_
_entity.id
_entity.type
_entity.pdbx_description
1 polymer ?
#
loop_
_entity_poly.entity_id
_entity_poly.type
_entity_poly.pdbx_seq_one_letter_code
_entity_poly.pdbx_strand_id
1 'polypeptide(L)'
;MALPEQSPMPVNADQALGMVSFGLMQRLAQDGQVNLPWLDNADNGEAERIRQLRQRLELTALAIDTGAPLSTAEVSFLMGARPGTDRVERGGLIARRISRNVWRISRQDGNESSFRQDGFRRRL
;
A
#
# COMPACT_ATOMS: atom_id res chain seq x y z
N MET A 1 -18.73 63.75 -21.40
CA MET A 1 -17.58 62.92 -20.97
C MET A 1 -18.11 61.50 -20.83
N ALA A 2 -17.88 60.64 -21.83
CA ALA A 2 -18.39 59.27 -21.85
C ALA A 2 -17.28 58.31 -21.38
N LEU A 3 -17.59 57.45 -20.41
CA LEU A 3 -16.72 56.38 -19.94
C LEU A 3 -16.57 55.31 -21.04
N PRO A 4 -15.36 54.76 -21.28
CA PRO A 4 -15.21 53.66 -22.23
C PRO A 4 -15.80 52.39 -21.63
N GLU A 5 -16.85 51.86 -22.27
CA GLU A 5 -17.29 50.48 -22.12
C GLU A 5 -16.11 49.54 -22.48
N GLN A 6 -15.54 48.88 -21.49
CA GLN A 6 -14.63 47.76 -21.73
C GLN A 6 -15.47 46.55 -22.08
N SER A 7 -15.70 46.35 -23.38
CA SER A 7 -16.27 45.10 -23.88
C SER A 7 -15.30 43.95 -23.54
N PRO A 8 -15.76 42.85 -22.92
CA PRO A 8 -14.88 41.72 -22.63
C PRO A 8 -14.34 41.16 -23.94
N MET A 9 -13.01 41.19 -24.09
CA MET A 9 -12.33 40.64 -25.26
C MET A 9 -12.73 39.17 -25.43
N PRO A 10 -13.05 38.70 -26.66
CA PRO A 10 -13.44 37.32 -26.88
C PRO A 10 -12.25 36.41 -26.58
N VAL A 11 -12.32 35.72 -25.44
CA VAL A 11 -11.36 34.69 -25.07
C VAL A 11 -11.46 33.53 -26.07
N ASN A 12 -10.36 33.23 -26.73
CA ASN A 12 -10.29 32.05 -27.60
C ASN A 12 -10.18 30.77 -26.75
N ALA A 13 -10.43 29.62 -27.36
CA ALA A 13 -10.44 28.33 -26.64
C ALA A 13 -9.10 28.03 -25.95
N ASP A 14 -7.97 28.39 -26.56
CA ASP A 14 -6.64 28.16 -25.99
C ASP A 14 -6.36 29.04 -24.76
N GLN A 15 -6.82 30.29 -24.76
CA GLN A 15 -6.70 31.20 -23.62
C GLN A 15 -7.61 30.75 -22.47
N ALA A 16 -8.85 30.34 -22.79
CA ALA A 16 -9.76 29.78 -21.80
C ALA A 16 -9.18 28.51 -21.15
N LEU A 17 -8.63 27.59 -21.96
CA LEU A 17 -7.98 26.39 -21.47
C LEU A 17 -6.74 26.71 -20.63
N GLY A 18 -5.93 27.68 -21.06
CA GLY A 18 -4.76 28.16 -20.33
C GLY A 18 -5.13 28.72 -18.95
N MET A 19 -6.17 29.54 -18.86
CA MET A 19 -6.65 30.10 -17.60
C MET A 19 -7.21 29.02 -16.65
N VAL A 20 -7.99 28.07 -17.18
CA VAL A 20 -8.52 26.94 -16.39
C VAL A 20 -7.38 26.05 -15.87
N SER A 21 -6.41 25.74 -16.74
CA SER A 21 -5.25 24.91 -16.39
C SER A 21 -4.38 25.59 -15.33
N PHE A 22 -4.17 26.90 -15.44
CA PHE A 22 -3.42 27.67 -14.46
C PHE A 22 -4.12 27.71 -13.10
N GLY A 23 -5.43 27.92 -13.07
CA GLY A 23 -6.22 27.88 -11.83
C GLY A 23 -6.17 26.50 -11.15
N LEU A 24 -6.22 25.41 -11.94
CA LEU A 24 -6.07 24.05 -11.42
C LEU A 24 -4.68 23.80 -10.83
N MET A 25 -3.61 24.21 -11.51
CA MET A 25 -2.24 24.08 -11.00
C MET A 25 -2.03 24.89 -9.71
N GLN A 26 -2.57 26.13 -9.66
CA GLN A 26 -2.47 26.97 -8.46
C GLN A 26 -3.16 26.32 -7.26
N ARG A 27 -4.33 25.71 -7.47
CA ARG A 27 -5.05 24.99 -6.41
C ARG A 27 -4.31 23.73 -5.95
N LEU A 28 -3.75 22.95 -6.89
CA LEU A 28 -2.91 21.79 -6.56
C LEU A 28 -1.67 22.18 -5.75
N ALA A 29 -1.03 23.30 -6.10
CA ALA A 29 0.16 23.78 -5.41
C ALA A 29 -0.13 24.31 -3.99
N GLN A 30 -1.33 24.85 -3.74
CA GLN A 30 -1.73 25.39 -2.44
C GLN A 30 -2.26 24.32 -1.49
N ASP A 31 -3.18 23.46 -1.96
CA ASP A 31 -3.89 22.52 -1.09
C ASP A 31 -3.19 21.15 -1.00
N GLY A 32 -2.22 20.85 -1.87
CA GLY A 32 -1.50 19.57 -1.95
C GLY A 32 -2.36 18.37 -2.36
N GLN A 33 -3.68 18.45 -2.18
CA GLN A 33 -4.70 17.47 -2.57
C GLN A 33 -5.99 18.18 -2.99
N VAL A 34 -6.37 18.06 -4.26
CA VAL A 34 -7.67 18.55 -4.75
C VAL A 34 -8.66 17.38 -4.73
N ASN A 35 -9.72 17.50 -3.94
CA ASN A 35 -10.81 16.52 -3.93
C ASN A 35 -11.68 16.74 -5.18
N LEU A 36 -11.41 15.94 -6.22
CA LEU A 36 -12.12 15.99 -7.49
C LEU A 36 -13.27 14.97 -7.44
N PRO A 37 -14.54 15.38 -7.56
CA PRO A 37 -15.70 14.49 -7.38
C PRO A 37 -15.79 13.31 -8.36
N TRP A 38 -15.14 13.42 -9.52
CA TRP A 38 -15.06 12.36 -10.55
C TRP A 38 -13.83 11.47 -10.43
N LEU A 39 -12.87 11.84 -9.57
CA LEU A 39 -11.88 10.90 -9.08
C LEU A 39 -12.57 10.20 -7.92
N ASP A 40 -13.22 9.07 -8.22
CA ASP A 40 -13.91 8.23 -7.23
C ASP A 40 -12.95 7.92 -6.08
N ASN A 41 -13.04 8.73 -5.02
CA ASN A 41 -12.30 8.52 -3.79
C ASN A 41 -12.90 7.35 -2.98
N ALA A 42 -13.93 6.68 -3.51
CA ALA A 42 -14.65 5.58 -2.89
C ALA A 42 -13.89 4.23 -2.97
N ASP A 43 -13.08 4.00 -4.00
CA ASP A 43 -12.31 2.75 -4.17
C ASP A 43 -10.86 2.81 -3.65
N ASN A 44 -10.40 4.00 -3.27
CA ASN A 44 -9.04 4.18 -2.76
C ASN A 44 -8.76 3.36 -1.50
N GLY A 45 -9.77 3.18 -0.62
CA GLY A 45 -9.59 2.44 0.63
C GLY A 45 -9.32 0.95 0.44
N GLU A 46 -10.06 0.29 -0.45
CA GLU A 46 -9.90 -1.15 -0.68
C GLU A 46 -8.69 -1.45 -1.56
N ALA A 47 -8.47 -0.65 -2.62
CA ALA A 47 -7.27 -0.75 -3.44
C ALA A 47 -6.00 -0.54 -2.60
N GLU A 48 -6.00 0.41 -1.67
CA GLU A 48 -4.89 0.67 -0.77
C GLU A 48 -4.68 -0.47 0.24
N ARG A 49 -5.75 -1.02 0.82
CA ARG A 49 -5.65 -2.22 1.68
C ARG A 49 -5.04 -3.41 0.97
N ILE A 50 -5.44 -3.65 -0.29
CA ILE A 50 -4.88 -4.72 -1.11
C ILE A 50 -3.38 -4.49 -1.38
N ARG A 51 -2.98 -3.24 -1.67
CA ARG A 51 -1.56 -2.86 -1.84
C ARG A 51 -0.77 -3.10 -0.55
N GLN A 52 -1.28 -2.67 0.59
CA GLN A 52 -0.64 -2.87 1.90
C GLN A 52 -0.53 -4.36 2.25
N LEU A 53 -1.56 -5.15 1.95
CA LEU A 53 -1.52 -6.60 2.14
C LEU A 53 -0.43 -7.23 1.28
N ARG A 54 -0.36 -6.87 0.00
CA ARG A 54 0.67 -7.34 -0.92
C ARG A 54 2.07 -7.01 -0.40
N GLN A 55 2.31 -5.75 -0.04
CA GLN A 55 3.59 -5.30 0.50
C GLN A 55 3.98 -6.10 1.75
N ARG A 56 3.04 -6.34 2.67
CA ARG A 56 3.31 -7.15 3.87
C ARG A 56 3.68 -8.59 3.52
N LEU A 57 3.01 -9.21 2.53
CA LEU A 57 3.33 -10.57 2.10
C LEU A 57 4.72 -10.65 1.45
N GLU A 58 5.06 -9.66 0.61
CA GLU A 58 6.40 -9.55 -0.01
C GLU A 58 7.49 -9.39 1.05
N LEU A 59 7.29 -8.50 2.03
CA LEU A 59 8.22 -8.32 3.14
C LEU A 59 8.35 -9.57 4.02
N THR A 60 7.24 -10.31 4.23
CA THR A 60 7.25 -11.55 5.01
C THR A 60 8.06 -12.63 4.30
N ALA A 61 7.89 -12.79 2.99
CA ALA A 61 8.68 -13.71 2.19
C ALA A 61 10.17 -13.34 2.26
N LEU A 62 10.51 -12.05 2.05
CA LEU A 62 11.88 -11.56 2.14
C LEU A 62 12.50 -11.82 3.52
N ALA A 63 11.75 -11.60 4.61
CA ALA A 63 12.23 -11.84 5.97
C ALA A 63 12.55 -13.33 6.22
N ILE A 64 11.73 -14.23 5.67
CA ILE A 64 11.96 -15.68 5.75
C ILE A 64 13.20 -16.07 4.94
N ASP A 65 13.27 -15.61 3.69
CA ASP A 65 14.33 -15.99 2.75
C ASP A 65 15.71 -15.46 3.20
N THR A 66 15.75 -14.24 3.73
CA THR A 66 16.99 -13.63 4.24
C THR A 66 17.33 -14.09 5.66
N GLY A 67 16.34 -14.49 6.45
CA GLY A 67 16.51 -14.75 7.88
C GLY A 67 16.97 -13.52 8.68
N ALA A 68 16.74 -12.30 8.16
CA ALA A 68 17.19 -11.07 8.78
C ALA A 68 16.61 -10.89 10.20
N PRO A 69 17.37 -10.28 11.13
CA PRO A 69 16.88 -9.99 12.46
C PRO A 69 15.79 -8.90 12.42
N LEU A 70 14.68 -9.14 13.09
CA LEU A 70 13.53 -8.24 13.16
C LEU A 70 13.26 -7.77 14.59
N SER A 71 12.73 -6.56 14.73
CA SER A 71 12.20 -6.01 15.96
C SER A 71 10.82 -6.57 16.30
N THR A 72 10.39 -6.38 17.56
CA THR A 72 9.06 -6.80 18.03
C THR A 72 7.93 -6.10 17.25
N ALA A 73 8.14 -4.85 16.82
CA ALA A 73 7.16 -4.09 16.05
C ALA A 73 7.01 -4.64 14.63
N GLU A 74 8.13 -4.94 13.97
CA GLU A 74 8.14 -5.53 12.62
C GLU A 74 7.50 -6.91 12.62
N VAL A 75 7.81 -7.76 13.62
CA VAL A 75 7.13 -9.06 13.77
C VAL A 75 5.63 -8.88 13.97
N SER A 76 5.22 -7.89 14.77
CA SER A 76 3.79 -7.60 14.98
C SER A 76 3.10 -7.19 13.68
N PHE A 77 3.77 -6.38 12.86
CA PHE A 77 3.28 -5.95 11.56
C PHE A 77 3.17 -7.13 10.58
N LEU A 78 4.24 -7.91 10.41
CA LEU A 78 4.33 -9.03 9.45
C LEU A 78 3.39 -10.17 9.81
N MET A 79 3.36 -10.58 11.09
CA MET A 79 2.49 -11.66 11.59
C MET A 79 1.05 -11.20 11.83
N GLY A 80 0.79 -9.89 11.86
CA GLY A 80 -0.48 -9.30 12.29
C GLY A 80 -0.87 -9.64 13.73
N ALA A 81 0.07 -10.12 14.55
CA ALA A 81 -0.11 -10.52 15.94
C ALA A 81 1.06 -10.01 16.78
N ARG A 82 0.77 -9.40 17.93
CA ARG A 82 1.81 -8.94 18.85
C ARG A 82 2.48 -10.13 19.55
N PRO A 83 3.82 -10.25 19.51
CA PRO A 83 4.48 -11.33 20.22
C PRO A 83 4.31 -11.21 21.73
N GLY A 84 3.72 -12.24 22.37
CA GLY A 84 3.53 -12.31 23.83
C GLY A 84 4.54 -13.20 24.55
N THR A 85 5.19 -14.11 23.83
CA THR A 85 6.10 -15.14 24.34
C THR A 85 7.27 -15.31 23.38
N ASP A 86 8.33 -16.02 23.79
CA ASP A 86 9.57 -16.18 23.01
C ASP A 86 9.40 -16.97 21.70
N ARG A 87 8.23 -17.56 21.48
CA ARG A 87 7.82 -18.24 20.26
C ARG A 87 6.34 -17.97 20.01
N VAL A 88 6.02 -17.45 18.83
CA VAL A 88 4.64 -17.18 18.40
C VAL A 88 4.39 -17.81 17.05
N GLU A 89 3.26 -18.49 16.92
CA GLU A 89 2.87 -19.20 15.71
C GLU A 89 1.55 -18.65 15.17
N ARG A 90 1.48 -18.45 13.86
CA ARG A 90 0.24 -18.04 13.20
C ARG A 90 0.25 -18.40 11.72
N GLY A 91 -0.80 -19.09 11.27
CA GLY A 91 -1.05 -19.32 9.84
C GLY A 91 0.13 -19.97 9.10
N GLY A 92 0.86 -20.88 9.74
CA GLY A 92 2.04 -21.53 9.16
C GLY A 92 3.35 -20.73 9.24
N LEU A 93 3.37 -19.60 9.98
CA LEU A 93 4.59 -18.85 10.31
C LEU A 93 4.94 -19.04 11.78
N ILE A 94 6.24 -19.11 12.05
CA ILE A 94 6.82 -19.14 13.40
C ILE A 94 7.76 -17.95 13.55
N ALA A 95 7.48 -17.09 14.54
CA ALA A 95 8.40 -16.07 15.00
C ALA A 95 9.09 -16.55 16.29
N ARG A 96 10.42 -16.59 16.30
CA ARG A 96 11.23 -16.98 17.47
C ARG A 96 12.10 -15.82 17.93
N ARG A 97 12.12 -15.56 19.24
CA ARG A 97 13.00 -14.55 19.86
C ARG A 97 14.42 -15.09 19.96
N ILE A 98 15.37 -14.36 19.39
CA ILE A 98 16.82 -14.65 19.49
C ILE A 98 17.41 -13.91 20.69
N SER A 99 17.03 -12.63 20.87
CA SER A 99 17.45 -11.81 22.00
C SER A 99 16.43 -10.71 22.29
N ARG A 100 16.73 -9.77 23.20
CA ARG A 100 15.83 -8.65 23.51
C ARG A 100 15.57 -7.85 22.24
N ASN A 101 14.32 -7.81 21.81
CA ASN A 101 13.88 -7.10 20.61
C ASN A 101 14.54 -7.60 19.31
N VAL A 102 15.02 -8.85 19.29
CA VAL A 102 15.55 -9.49 18.08
C VAL A 102 14.83 -10.80 17.86
N TRP A 103 14.20 -10.91 16.71
CA TRP A 103 13.36 -12.03 16.31
C TRP A 103 13.75 -12.52 14.93
N ARG A 104 13.41 -13.77 14.66
CA ARG A 104 13.49 -14.37 13.32
C ARG A 104 12.15 -15.01 12.99
N ILE A 105 11.68 -14.77 11.77
CA ILE A 105 10.47 -15.41 11.23
C ILE A 105 10.93 -16.58 10.34
N SER A 106 10.18 -17.67 10.40
CA SER A 106 10.39 -18.89 9.64
C SER A 106 9.06 -19.51 9.26
N ARG A 107 9.04 -20.39 8.25
CA ARG A 107 7.87 -21.22 7.97
C ARG A 107 7.76 -22.29 9.07
N GLN A 108 6.53 -22.62 9.46
CA GLN A 108 6.29 -23.78 10.30
C GLN A 108 6.70 -25.03 9.53
N ASP A 109 7.63 -25.80 10.07
CA ASP A 109 8.05 -27.07 9.50
C ASP A 109 6.87 -28.05 9.54
N GLY A 110 6.11 -28.03 8.46
CA GLY A 110 4.84 -28.72 8.30
C GLY A 110 4.60 -29.00 6.83
N ASN A 111 5.42 -29.91 6.29
CA ASN A 111 5.16 -30.61 5.03
C ASN A 111 5.15 -29.72 3.77
N GLU A 112 6.32 -29.20 3.38
CA GLU A 112 6.55 -28.52 2.09
C GLU A 112 6.27 -29.42 0.87
N SER A 113 6.15 -30.74 1.07
CA SER A 113 5.90 -31.75 0.04
C SER A 113 4.44 -31.95 -0.39
N SER A 114 3.43 -31.57 0.42
CA SER A 114 2.02 -31.88 0.07
C SER A 114 1.31 -30.81 -0.77
N PHE A 115 1.58 -29.52 -0.55
CA PHE A 115 0.84 -28.46 -1.26
C PHE A 115 1.18 -28.35 -2.75
N ARG A 116 2.40 -28.71 -3.16
CA ARG A 116 2.80 -28.65 -4.59
C ARG A 116 2.39 -29.89 -5.40
N GLN A 117 2.09 -31.02 -4.76
CA GLN A 117 1.93 -32.31 -5.46
C GLN A 117 0.46 -32.77 -5.63
N ASP A 118 -0.48 -32.27 -4.81
CA ASP A 118 -1.88 -32.72 -4.83
C ASP A 118 -2.75 -32.12 -5.95
N GLY A 119 -2.31 -31.01 -6.57
CA GLY A 119 -3.07 -30.33 -7.63
C GLY A 119 -3.02 -31.04 -8.99
N PHE A 120 -1.93 -31.76 -9.28
CA PHE A 120 -1.67 -32.34 -10.61
C PHE A 120 -2.07 -33.82 -10.75
N ARG A 121 -2.40 -34.51 -9.66
CA ARG A 121 -2.68 -35.96 -9.68
C ARG A 121 -4.16 -36.36 -9.70
N ARG A 122 -5.10 -35.41 -9.61
CA ARG A 122 -6.55 -35.71 -9.59
C ARG A 122 -7.23 -35.73 -10.95
N ARG A 123 -6.47 -35.74 -12.05
CA ARG A 123 -7.02 -35.77 -13.41
C ARG A 123 -6.26 -36.76 -14.29
N LEU A 124 -6.45 -38.04 -14.05
CA LEU A 124 -6.19 -39.12 -15.02
C LEU A 124 -7.26 -40.20 -14.82
#